data_AF-A0AAP2VUI2-F1
#
_entry.id   AF-A0AAP2VUI2-F1
#
_cell.length_a   1.000
_cell.length_b   1.000
_cell.length_c   1.000
_cell.angle_alpha   90.00
_cell.angle_beta   90.00
_cell.angle_gamma   90.00
#
_symmetry.space_group_name_H-M   'P 1'
#
loop_
_entity.id
_entity.type
_entity.pdbx_description
1 polymer ?
#
loop_
_entity_poly.entity_id
_entity_poly.type
_entity_poly.pdbx_seq_one_letter_code
_entity_poly.pdbx_strand_id
1 'polypeptide(L)'
;SKNGISISKQADLVFSIDPYTYQLTVSGNADRDILSQIEKLLNEGDNAKNIWTHAWICMHDADNEIVNSQANMTKANQYSL
;
A
#
# COMPACT_ATOMS: atom_id res chain seq x y z
N SER A 1 -4.09 -13.63 14.90
CA SER A 1 -4.36 -13.23 13.50
C SER A 1 -4.46 -14.49 12.64
N LYS A 2 -5.30 -14.51 11.59
CA LYS A 2 -5.55 -15.71 10.75
C LYS A 2 -4.27 -16.24 10.05
N ASN A 3 -3.33 -15.35 9.75
CA ASN A 3 -2.06 -15.68 9.09
C ASN A 3 -0.84 -15.60 10.03
N GLY A 4 -1.04 -15.48 11.35
CA GLY A 4 0.06 -15.50 12.33
C GLY A 4 1.01 -14.29 12.34
N ILE A 5 0.91 -13.38 11.37
CA ILE A 5 1.76 -12.18 11.31
C ILE A 5 1.39 -11.21 12.43
N SER A 6 2.40 -10.74 13.15
CA SER A 6 2.33 -9.67 14.14
C SER A 6 3.22 -8.52 13.68
N ILE A 7 2.65 -7.32 13.57
CA ILE A 7 3.34 -6.13 13.08
C ILE A 7 3.38 -5.13 14.24
N SER A 8 4.55 -4.53 14.48
CA SER A 8 4.68 -3.50 15.52
C SER A 8 3.88 -2.24 15.15
N LYS A 9 3.47 -1.45 16.14
CA LYS A 9 2.78 -0.18 15.87
C LYS A 9 3.69 0.88 15.22
N GLN A 10 4.99 0.69 15.32
CA GLN A 10 6.03 1.55 14.77
C GLN A 10 6.53 1.04 13.40
N ALA A 11 5.92 -0.01 12.85
CA ALA A 11 6.28 -0.50 11.54
C ALA A 11 5.90 0.55 10.48
N ASP A 12 6.88 0.93 9.69
CA ASP A 12 6.73 1.73 8.49
C ASP A 12 6.96 0.81 7.30
N LEU A 13 5.91 0.61 6.52
CA LEU A 13 5.86 -0.35 5.41
C LEU A 13 5.53 0.38 4.12
N VAL A 14 6.35 0.12 3.10
CA VAL A 14 6.16 0.64 1.75
C VAL A 14 5.81 -0.53 0.82
N PHE A 15 4.67 -0.40 0.17
CA PHE A 15 4.19 -1.34 -0.84
C PHE A 15 4.42 -0.71 -2.21
N SER A 16 5.09 -1.44 -3.11
CA SER A 16 5.25 -1.04 -4.51
C SER A 16 4.67 -2.11 -5.40
N ILE A 17 3.90 -1.72 -6.42
CA ILE A 17 3.28 -2.66 -7.35
C ILE A 17 3.72 -2.27 -8.76
N ASP A 18 4.29 -3.23 -9.49
CA ASP A 18 4.53 -3.06 -10.91
C ASP A 18 3.18 -3.06 -11.65
N PRO A 19 2.83 -2.01 -12.40
CA PRO A 19 1.49 -1.86 -12.97
C PRO A 19 1.18 -2.81 -14.12
N TYR A 20 2.19 -3.49 -14.68
CA TYR A 20 2.05 -4.38 -15.83
C TYR A 20 2.05 -5.86 -15.43
N THR A 21 2.90 -6.21 -14.47
CA THR A 21 3.06 -7.59 -13.98
C THR A 21 2.26 -7.85 -12.71
N TYR A 22 1.83 -6.79 -12.01
CA TYR A 22 1.20 -6.82 -10.70
C TYR A 22 2.06 -7.48 -9.62
N GLN A 23 3.37 -7.60 -9.83
CA GLN A 23 4.28 -8.01 -8.78
C GLN A 23 4.30 -6.93 -7.71
N LEU A 24 3.86 -7.28 -6.50
CA LEU A 24 3.94 -6.44 -5.32
C LEU A 24 5.24 -6.74 -4.58
N THR A 25 5.94 -5.69 -4.16
CA THR A 25 7.10 -5.79 -3.26
C THR A 25 6.83 -5.05 -1.96
N VAL A 26 7.30 -5.61 -0.84
CA VAL A 26 7.14 -5.02 0.49
C VAL A 26 8.51 -4.64 1.05
N SER A 27 8.67 -3.38 1.43
CA SER A 27 9.87 -2.86 2.08
C SER A 27 9.50 -2.06 3.33
N GLY A 28 10.47 -1.71 4.17
CA GLY A 28 10.20 -1.01 5.42
C GLY A 28 11.19 -1.33 6.54
N ASN A 29 10.82 -0.95 7.76
CA ASN A 29 11.64 -1.12 8.97
C ASN A 29 11.29 -2.37 9.80
N ALA A 30 10.48 -3.29 9.28
CA ALA A 30 10.13 -4.55 9.94
C ALA A 30 11.13 -5.67 9.61
N ASP A 31 11.09 -6.75 10.40
CA ASP A 31 11.94 -7.93 10.16
C ASP A 31 11.74 -8.49 8.75
N ARG A 32 12.85 -8.88 8.11
CA ARG A 32 12.84 -9.39 6.72
C ARG A 32 11.88 -10.56 6.52
N ASP A 33 11.76 -11.44 7.51
CA ASP A 33 10.85 -12.58 7.45
C ASP A 33 9.38 -12.14 7.52
N ILE A 34 9.08 -11.07 8.24
CA ILE A 34 7.74 -10.46 8.27
C ILE A 34 7.45 -9.82 6.91
N LEU A 35 8.38 -9.02 6.38
CA LEU A 35 8.24 -8.39 5.06
C LEU A 35 8.00 -9.45 3.96
N SER A 36 8.78 -10.54 3.97
CA SER A 36 8.65 -11.62 2.99
C SER A 36 7.33 -12.38 3.13
N GLN A 37 6.84 -12.63 4.35
CA GLN A 37 5.53 -13.26 4.56
C GLN A 37 4.38 -12.38 4.07
N ILE A 38 4.44 -11.07 4.34
CA ILE A 38 3.43 -10.11 3.84
C ILE A 38 3.48 -10.07 2.31
N GLU A 39 4.67 -9.94 1.72
CA GLU A 39 4.85 -9.93 0.27
C GLU A 39 4.26 -11.18 -0.37
N LYS A 40 4.57 -12.37 0.16
CA LYS A 40 4.03 -13.62 -0.35
C LYS A 40 2.49 -13.62 -0.33
N LEU A 41 1.88 -13.32 0.82
CA LEU A 41 0.41 -13.32 0.97
C LEU A 41 -0.27 -12.31 0.04
N LEU A 42 0.33 -11.13 -0.15
CA LEU A 42 -0.23 -10.10 -1.02
C LEU A 42 -0.03 -10.40 -2.51
N ASN A 43 0.91 -11.27 -2.87
CA ASN A 43 1.08 -11.79 -4.23
C ASN A 43 0.35 -13.12 -4.47
N GLU A 44 -0.36 -13.67 -3.48
CA GLU A 44 -1.14 -14.90 -3.69
C GLU A 44 -2.37 -14.62 -4.58
N GLY A 45 -2.47 -15.36 -5.68
CA GLY A 45 -3.54 -15.19 -6.67
C GLY A 45 -3.56 -13.78 -7.26
N ASP A 46 -4.75 -13.18 -7.37
CA ASP A 46 -4.94 -11.85 -7.96
C ASP A 46 -4.89 -10.72 -6.91
N ASN A 47 -4.41 -10.96 -5.69
CA ASN A 47 -4.45 -9.98 -4.61
C ASN A 47 -3.74 -8.65 -4.99
N ALA A 48 -2.50 -8.72 -5.50
CA ALA A 48 -1.76 -7.55 -5.90
C ALA A 48 -2.42 -6.78 -7.07
N LYS A 49 -2.99 -7.51 -8.04
CA LYS A 49 -3.77 -6.92 -9.13
C LYS A 49 -5.03 -6.22 -8.63
N ASN A 50 -5.74 -6.82 -7.68
CA ASN A 50 -6.93 -6.24 -7.07
C ASN A 50 -6.59 -4.97 -6.28
N ILE A 51 -5.49 -4.97 -5.53
CA ILE A 51 -4.99 -3.78 -4.81
C ILE A 51 -4.62 -2.67 -5.80
N TRP A 52 -3.84 -2.98 -6.84
CA TRP A 52 -3.49 -2.01 -7.87
C TRP A 52 -4.72 -1.42 -8.56
N THR A 53 -5.65 -2.28 -8.98
CA THR A 53 -6.88 -1.85 -9.66
C THR A 53 -7.71 -0.94 -8.76
N HIS A 54 -7.86 -1.29 -7.49
CA HIS A 54 -8.58 -0.47 -6.51
C HIS A 54 -7.89 0.90 -6.31
N ALA A 55 -6.58 0.91 -6.09
CA ALA A 55 -5.82 2.15 -5.94
C ALA A 55 -5.92 3.02 -7.20
N TRP A 56 -5.81 2.42 -8.39
CA TRP A 56 -5.95 3.11 -9.67
C TRP A 56 -7.33 3.74 -9.83
N ILE A 57 -8.41 2.98 -9.59
CA ILE A 57 -9.79 3.50 -9.65
C ILE A 57 -9.95 4.64 -8.65
N CYS A 58 -9.54 4.45 -7.39
CA CYS A 58 -9.63 5.51 -6.39
C CYS A 58 -8.77 6.74 -6.71
N MET A 59 -7.77 6.66 -7.57
CA MET A 59 -7.01 7.83 -8.01
C MET A 59 -7.60 8.51 -9.25
N HIS A 60 -8.31 7.77 -10.10
CA HIS A 60 -8.78 8.23 -11.41
C HIS A 60 -10.29 8.36 -11.54
N ASP A 61 -11.05 7.96 -10.53
CA ASP A 61 -12.45 8.32 -10.40
C ASP A 61 -12.54 9.82 -10.11
N ALA A 62 -13.25 10.57 -10.96
CA ALA A 62 -13.25 12.04 -10.94
C ALA A 62 -13.70 12.61 -9.58
N ASP A 63 -14.59 11.89 -8.89
CA ASP A 63 -15.04 12.25 -7.54
C ASP A 63 -13.92 12.02 -6.50
N ASN A 64 -13.09 10.99 -6.70
CA ASN A 64 -11.94 10.75 -5.84
C ASN A 64 -10.75 11.66 -6.17
N GLU A 65 -10.59 12.17 -7.39
CA GLU A 65 -9.53 13.13 -7.74
C GLU A 65 -9.66 14.43 -6.90
N ILE A 66 -10.89 14.91 -6.71
CA ILE A 66 -11.19 16.07 -5.84
C ILE A 66 -10.88 15.74 -4.37
N VAL A 67 -11.28 14.57 -3.88
CA VAL A 67 -11.02 14.16 -2.49
C VAL A 67 -9.53 13.95 -2.23
N ASN A 68 -8.82 13.31 -3.16
CA ASN A 68 -7.39 13.03 -3.08
C ASN A 68 -6.56 14.31 -3.12
N SER A 69 -6.92 15.27 -3.98
CA SER A 69 -6.26 16.58 -4.01
C SER A 69 -6.45 17.33 -2.69
N GLN A 70 -7.65 17.32 -2.09
CA GLN A 70 -7.91 17.90 -0.77
C GLN A 70 -7.09 17.23 0.33
N ALA A 71 -7.01 15.89 0.34
CA ALA A 71 -6.24 15.11 1.30
C ALA A 71 -4.72 15.37 1.17
N ASN A 72 -4.22 15.46 -0.07
CA ASN A 72 -2.81 15.75 -0.34
C ASN A 72 -2.44 17.18 0.07
N MET A 73 -3.29 18.18 -0.18
CA MET A 73 -3.09 19.55 0.34
C MET A 73 -3.07 19.58 1.88
N THR A 74 -3.96 18.83 2.52
CA THR A 74 -4.02 18.76 3.99
C THR A 74 -2.74 18.17 4.57
N LYS A 75 -2.25 17.06 3.99
CA LYS A 75 -0.97 16.46 4.38
C LYS A 75 0.19 17.42 4.15
N ALA A 76 0.28 18.05 2.99
CA ALA A 76 1.34 19.01 2.68
C ALA A 76 1.38 20.17 3.71
N ASN A 77 0.21 20.72 4.06
CA ASN A 77 0.10 21.76 5.08
C ASN A 77 0.47 21.27 6.49
N GLN A 78 0.17 20.01 6.82
CA GLN A 78 0.55 19.41 8.11
C GLN A 78 2.07 19.25 8.28
N TYR A 79 2.81 19.02 7.19
CA TYR A 79 4.27 18.86 7.20
C TYR A 79 5.04 20.16 6.88
N SER A 80 4.34 21.27 6.67
CA SER A 80 4.93 22.59 6.42
C SER A 80 5.12 23.36 7.74
N LEU A 81 6.08 22.94 8.57
CA LEU A 81 6.61 23.69 9.72
C LEU A 81 8.12 23.48 9.85
#